data_AF-A0AA96V9L9-F1
#
_entry.id   AF-A0AA96V9L9-F1
#
_cell.length_a   1.000
_cell.length_b   1.000
_cell.length_c   1.000
_cell.angle_alpha   90.00
_cell.angle_beta   90.00
_cell.angle_gamma   90.00
#
_symmetry.space_group_name_H-M   'P 1'
#
loop_
_entity.id
_entity.type
_entity.pdbx_description
1 polymer ?
#
loop_
_entity_poly.entity_id
_entity_poly.type
_entity_poly.pdbx_seq_one_letter_code
_entity_poly.pdbx_strand_id
1 'polypeptide(L)'
;MTEPPEKTEKLVFIFDVDSLPENKISLIFKRSFTPSKIECPLYRLTHGAKGLKPEVVEYMESFGLEYEILYKDEFIKKYEGFEIFGTFKIADATYPSVYIVIGSNREERQVYELIAARYFNKCESLSCFGRVLERKYAQFKELGPAEYKKVNTPGYKKNDSSEIDEKEEKKQKIENAHQKIVDMENEMKRKQNE
;
A
#
# COMPACT_ATOMS: atom_id res chain seq x y z
N MET A 1 32.56 -13.36 -14.08
CA MET A 1 31.70 -12.21 -13.80
C MET A 1 30.72 -12.68 -12.75
N THR A 2 30.97 -12.37 -11.48
CA THR A 2 30.06 -12.70 -10.38
C THR A 2 28.98 -11.63 -10.36
N GLU A 3 27.76 -12.00 -10.71
CA GLU A 3 26.60 -11.15 -10.50
C GLU A 3 26.55 -10.76 -9.01
N PRO A 4 26.29 -9.49 -8.66
CA PRO A 4 26.12 -9.10 -7.27
C PRO A 4 24.98 -9.94 -6.68
N PRO A 5 25.05 -10.34 -5.39
CA PRO A 5 23.98 -11.12 -4.77
C PRO A 5 22.66 -10.38 -4.93
N GLU A 6 21.70 -11.00 -5.63
CA GLU A 6 20.35 -10.42 -5.77
C GLU A 6 19.81 -10.14 -4.38
N LYS A 7 19.48 -8.86 -4.12
CA LYS A 7 18.81 -8.48 -2.88
C LYS A 7 17.45 -9.17 -2.86
N THR A 8 17.26 -10.06 -1.89
CA THR A 8 15.98 -10.76 -1.72
C THR A 8 14.93 -9.77 -1.19
N GLU A 9 13.81 -9.67 -1.90
CA GLU A 9 12.63 -8.90 -1.49
C GLU A 9 11.57 -9.84 -0.91
N LYS A 10 10.93 -9.43 0.19
CA LYS A 10 9.88 -10.20 0.86
C LYS A 10 8.74 -9.30 1.33
N LEU A 11 7.51 -9.74 1.13
CA LEU A 11 6.32 -9.09 1.69
C LEU A 11 6.01 -9.65 3.08
N VAL A 12 5.72 -8.76 4.02
CA VAL A 12 5.35 -9.12 5.39
C VAL A 12 3.97 -8.52 5.68
N PHE A 13 2.98 -9.38 5.80
CA PHE A 13 1.60 -9.01 6.13
C PHE A 13 1.41 -9.13 7.63
N ILE A 14 0.96 -8.07 8.28
CA ILE A 14 0.83 -8.05 9.73
C ILE A 14 -0.61 -7.73 10.12
N PHE A 15 -1.17 -8.61 10.93
CA PHE A 15 -2.50 -8.44 11.49
C PHE A 15 -2.46 -7.64 12.79
N ASP A 16 -3.48 -6.82 13.02
CA ASP A 16 -3.69 -6.13 14.30
C ASP A 16 -4.32 -7.07 15.36
N VAL A 17 -3.68 -8.21 15.59
CA VAL A 17 -4.03 -9.17 16.64
C VAL A 17 -2.78 -9.87 17.14
N ASP A 18 -2.74 -10.16 18.42
CA ASP A 18 -1.65 -10.92 19.06
C ASP A 18 -1.82 -12.42 18.84
N SER A 19 -0.71 -13.14 18.79
CA SER A 19 -0.69 -14.60 18.81
C SER A 19 -1.21 -15.11 20.16
N LEU A 20 -1.93 -16.23 20.15
CA LEU A 20 -2.40 -16.86 21.40
C LEU A 20 -1.29 -17.78 21.92
N PRO A 21 -0.89 -17.69 23.20
CA PRO A 21 0.14 -18.56 23.74
C PRO A 21 -0.35 -20.02 23.79
N GLU A 22 0.42 -20.91 23.18
CA GLU A 22 0.15 -22.36 23.08
C GLU A 22 0.02 -23.06 24.44
N ASN A 23 0.47 -22.43 25.54
CA ASN A 23 0.48 -23.02 26.88
C ASN A 23 -0.84 -22.86 27.66
N LYS A 24 -1.89 -22.27 27.05
CA LYS A 24 -3.24 -22.13 27.66
C LYS A 24 -4.31 -22.92 26.91
N ILE A 25 -3.96 -24.08 26.36
CA ILE A 25 -4.89 -24.98 25.66
C ILE A 25 -5.56 -25.96 26.64
N SER A 26 -6.04 -25.48 27.79
CA SER A 26 -7.02 -26.23 28.58
C SER A 26 -8.43 -25.69 28.31
N LEU A 27 -9.20 -26.49 27.56
CA LEU A 27 -10.66 -26.63 27.71
C LEU A 27 -11.61 -25.55 27.16
N ILE A 28 -11.19 -24.65 26.25
CA ILE A 28 -12.13 -23.79 25.51
C ILE A 28 -11.92 -23.85 23.99
N PHE A 29 -11.62 -25.05 23.47
CA PHE A 29 -11.62 -25.33 22.03
C PHE A 29 -13.04 -25.60 21.50
N LYS A 30 -13.96 -24.66 21.74
CA LYS A 30 -15.06 -24.43 20.79
C LYS A 30 -14.69 -23.24 19.94
N ARG A 31 -13.92 -23.47 18.87
CA ARG A 31 -14.01 -22.74 17.59
C ARG A 31 -14.17 -21.21 17.73
N SER A 32 -13.43 -20.62 18.65
CA SER A 32 -13.64 -19.23 19.07
C SER A 32 -12.71 -18.36 18.25
N PHE A 33 -13.23 -17.91 17.11
CA PHE A 33 -12.73 -16.73 16.45
C PHE A 33 -12.79 -15.60 17.48
N THR A 34 -11.64 -15.17 17.98
CA THR A 34 -11.60 -13.97 18.81
C THR A 34 -12.22 -12.82 18.01
N PRO A 35 -13.17 -12.04 18.56
CA PRO A 35 -13.84 -10.98 17.82
C PRO A 35 -12.85 -9.99 17.20
N SER A 36 -11.72 -9.73 17.87
CA SER A 36 -10.61 -8.93 17.36
C SER A 36 -10.00 -9.46 16.04
N LYS A 37 -9.94 -10.79 15.84
CA LYS A 37 -9.46 -11.38 14.58
C LYS A 37 -10.46 -11.18 13.44
N ILE A 38 -11.76 -11.26 13.72
CA ILE A 38 -12.82 -11.00 12.74
C ILE A 38 -12.89 -9.50 12.38
N GLU A 39 -12.62 -8.63 13.34
CA GLU A 39 -12.63 -7.18 13.17
C GLU A 39 -11.44 -6.66 12.35
N CYS A 40 -10.31 -7.37 12.34
CA CYS A 40 -9.16 -7.01 11.52
C CYS A 40 -9.48 -7.17 10.01
N PRO A 41 -9.54 -6.06 9.23
CA PRO A 41 -9.93 -6.14 7.82
C PRO A 41 -9.00 -7.01 6.97
N LEU A 42 -7.69 -6.95 7.26
CA LEU A 42 -6.70 -7.77 6.56
C LEU A 42 -6.86 -9.26 6.88
N TYR A 43 -7.18 -9.61 8.13
CA TYR A 43 -7.47 -10.99 8.50
C TYR A 43 -8.74 -11.49 7.81
N ARG A 44 -9.82 -10.71 7.81
CA ARG A 44 -11.07 -11.05 7.11
C ARG A 44 -10.87 -11.25 5.60
N LEU A 45 -10.00 -10.45 4.98
CA LEU A 45 -9.66 -10.59 3.56
C LEU A 45 -8.88 -11.88 3.30
N THR A 46 -7.90 -12.20 4.14
CA THR A 46 -6.93 -13.28 3.90
C THR A 46 -7.36 -14.64 4.45
N HIS A 47 -8.10 -14.69 5.56
CA HIS A 47 -8.43 -15.91 6.30
C HIS A 47 -9.91 -16.29 6.19
N GLY A 48 -10.16 -17.60 6.14
CA GLY A 48 -11.48 -18.22 6.23
C GLY A 48 -11.56 -19.21 7.40
N ALA A 49 -12.56 -20.09 7.37
CA ALA A 49 -12.84 -20.98 8.50
C ALA A 49 -11.73 -22.00 8.83
N LYS A 50 -10.81 -22.24 7.89
CA LYS A 50 -9.76 -23.26 7.96
C LYS A 50 -8.35 -22.68 7.87
N GLY A 51 -8.19 -21.36 8.04
CA GLY A 51 -6.91 -20.66 7.87
C GLY A 51 -6.88 -19.80 6.61
N LEU A 52 -5.70 -19.62 6.02
CA LEU A 52 -5.50 -18.82 4.82
C LEU A 52 -6.39 -19.32 3.67
N LYS A 53 -7.07 -18.42 2.97
CA LYS A 53 -7.92 -18.78 1.83
C LYS A 53 -7.04 -19.27 0.66
N PRO A 54 -7.42 -20.34 -0.06
CA PRO A 54 -6.67 -20.83 -1.22
C PRO A 54 -6.43 -19.74 -2.27
N GLU A 55 -7.44 -18.91 -2.54
CA GLU A 55 -7.37 -17.79 -3.48
C GLU A 55 -6.26 -16.79 -3.13
N VAL A 56 -5.94 -16.63 -1.84
CA VAL A 56 -4.87 -15.73 -1.38
C VAL A 56 -3.51 -16.37 -1.62
N VAL A 57 -3.37 -17.67 -1.41
CA VAL A 57 -2.14 -18.42 -1.70
C VAL A 57 -1.85 -18.33 -3.20
N GLU A 58 -2.82 -18.65 -4.04
CA GLU A 58 -2.71 -18.58 -5.50
C GLU A 58 -2.35 -17.15 -5.96
N TYR A 59 -3.00 -16.14 -5.37
CA TYR A 59 -2.68 -14.75 -5.67
C TYR A 59 -1.22 -14.41 -5.30
N MET A 60 -0.75 -14.77 -4.10
CA MET A 60 0.62 -14.46 -3.68
C MET A 60 1.67 -15.23 -4.49
N GLU A 61 1.39 -16.48 -4.85
CA GLU A 61 2.24 -17.25 -5.77
C GLU A 61 2.33 -16.59 -7.14
N SER A 62 1.20 -16.10 -7.67
CA SER A 62 1.17 -15.37 -8.95
C SER A 62 1.87 -14.01 -8.87
N PHE A 63 1.91 -13.39 -7.69
CA PHE A 63 2.60 -12.12 -7.47
C PHE A 63 4.13 -12.25 -7.57
N GLY A 64 4.67 -13.46 -7.33
CA GLY A 64 6.08 -13.77 -7.58
C GLY A 64 7.08 -13.24 -6.54
N LEU A 65 6.62 -12.87 -5.35
CA LEU A 65 7.48 -12.54 -4.21
C LEU A 65 7.32 -13.54 -3.07
N GLU A 66 8.40 -13.78 -2.34
CA GLU A 66 8.27 -14.42 -1.03
C GLU A 66 7.38 -13.56 -0.13
N TYR A 67 6.53 -14.22 0.64
CA TYR A 67 5.69 -13.56 1.62
C TYR A 67 5.67 -14.31 2.93
N GLU A 68 5.36 -13.57 3.98
CA GLU A 68 5.04 -14.12 5.29
C GLU A 68 3.90 -13.34 5.92
N ILE A 69 3.16 -14.05 6.75
CA ILE A 69 1.99 -13.53 7.43
C ILE A 69 2.24 -13.69 8.92
N LEU A 70 2.16 -12.59 9.67
CA LEU A 70 2.49 -12.54 11.09
C LEU A 70 1.39 -11.87 11.89
N TYR A 71 1.26 -12.30 13.14
CA TYR A 71 0.60 -11.55 14.19
C TYR A 71 1.48 -10.39 14.67
N LYS A 72 0.88 -9.42 15.36
CA LYS A 72 1.57 -8.20 15.81
C LYS A 72 2.81 -8.50 16.68
N ASP A 73 2.64 -9.35 17.66
CA ASP A 73 3.70 -9.78 18.57
C ASP A 73 4.79 -10.60 17.88
N GLU A 74 4.41 -11.46 16.93
CA GLU A 74 5.36 -12.20 16.09
C GLU A 74 6.21 -11.26 15.24
N PHE A 75 5.60 -10.22 14.66
CA PHE A 75 6.31 -9.21 13.89
C PHE A 75 7.31 -8.44 14.76
N ILE A 76 6.86 -7.94 15.92
CA ILE A 76 7.71 -7.21 16.87
C ILE A 76 8.91 -8.06 17.30
N LYS A 77 8.67 -9.34 17.61
CA LYS A 77 9.72 -10.26 18.05
C LYS A 77 10.69 -10.63 16.93
N LYS A 78 10.18 -10.92 15.73
CA LYS A 78 11.01 -11.38 14.61
C LYS A 78 11.85 -10.26 14.00
N TYR A 79 11.30 -9.04 13.99
CA TYR A 79 11.93 -7.84 13.48
C TYR A 79 12.40 -6.91 14.61
N GLU A 80 12.68 -7.45 15.79
CA GLU A 80 13.31 -6.68 16.87
C GLU A 80 14.69 -6.16 16.42
N GLY A 81 14.95 -4.88 16.69
CA GLY A 81 16.19 -4.20 16.30
C GLY A 81 16.24 -3.69 14.86
N PHE A 82 15.20 -3.93 14.06
CA PHE A 82 15.06 -3.33 12.74
C PHE A 82 14.39 -1.95 12.82
N GLU A 83 14.62 -1.15 11.79
CA GLU A 83 13.99 0.17 11.66
C GLU A 83 13.19 0.27 10.36
N ILE A 84 11.98 0.82 10.50
CA ILE A 84 11.11 1.15 9.38
C ILE A 84 11.60 2.46 8.78
N PHE A 85 11.89 2.43 7.48
CA PHE A 85 12.51 3.54 6.75
C PHE A 85 13.79 4.10 7.40
N GLY A 86 14.52 3.29 8.18
CA GLY A 86 15.73 3.69 8.91
C GLY A 86 15.50 4.82 9.93
N THR A 87 14.30 4.90 10.52
CA THR A 87 13.94 5.98 11.45
C THR A 87 12.99 5.56 12.55
N PHE A 88 11.99 4.72 12.23
CA PHE A 88 10.97 4.32 13.19
C PHE A 88 11.26 2.93 13.71
N LYS A 89 11.09 2.71 15.01
CA LYS A 89 11.23 1.37 15.57
C LYS A 89 10.05 0.51 15.14
N ILE A 90 10.28 -0.78 14.99
CA ILE A 90 9.23 -1.77 14.68
C ILE A 90 8.10 -1.76 15.74
N ALA A 91 8.42 -1.46 17.00
CA ALA A 91 7.44 -1.32 18.07
C ALA A 91 6.40 -0.19 17.83
N ASP A 92 6.77 0.82 17.04
CA ASP A 92 5.93 1.98 16.70
C ASP A 92 5.14 1.79 15.39
N ALA A 93 5.20 0.59 14.80
CA ALA A 93 4.45 0.26 13.59
C ALA A 93 2.94 0.40 13.77
N THR A 94 2.25 0.71 12.67
CA THR A 94 0.78 0.70 12.62
C THR A 94 0.27 -0.64 12.11
N TYR A 95 -0.90 -1.06 12.58
CA TYR A 95 -1.49 -2.35 12.24
C TYR A 95 -2.98 -2.18 11.88
N PRO A 96 -3.56 -3.01 11.00
CA PRO A 96 -2.85 -3.98 10.14
C PRO A 96 -2.05 -3.26 9.05
N SER A 97 -1.05 -3.93 8.50
CA SER A 97 -0.12 -3.32 7.53
C SER A 97 0.57 -4.36 6.65
N VAL A 98 1.09 -3.91 5.51
CA VAL A 98 2.00 -4.68 4.66
C VAL A 98 3.33 -3.94 4.57
N TYR A 99 4.41 -4.64 4.85
CA TYR A 99 5.78 -4.15 4.69
C TYR A 99 6.48 -4.90 3.55
N ILE A 100 7.46 -4.24 2.94
CA ILE A 100 8.48 -4.89 2.13
C ILE A 100 9.80 -4.88 2.89
N VAL A 101 10.41 -6.06 2.95
CA VAL A 101 11.74 -6.27 3.54
C VAL A 101 12.70 -6.54 2.41
N ILE A 102 13.79 -5.79 2.37
CA ILE A 102 14.83 -5.90 1.35
C ILE A 102 16.14 -6.27 2.02
N GLY A 103 16.81 -7.28 1.49
CA GLY A 103 18.14 -7.70 1.91
C GLY A 103 18.18 -9.10 2.51
N SER A 104 19.31 -9.77 2.32
CA SER A 104 19.47 -11.19 2.64
C SER A 104 19.87 -11.40 4.12
N ASN A 105 20.67 -10.49 4.68
CA ASN A 105 21.25 -10.59 6.03
C ASN A 105 20.75 -9.49 6.97
N ARG A 106 20.82 -9.72 8.30
CA ARG A 106 20.28 -8.80 9.32
C ARG A 106 20.84 -7.38 9.24
N GLU A 107 22.11 -7.23 8.88
CA GLU A 107 22.81 -5.92 8.85
C GLU A 107 22.40 -5.04 7.67
N GLU A 108 21.93 -5.64 6.58
CA GLU A 108 21.52 -4.93 5.35
C GLU A 108 20.00 -4.86 5.17
N ARG A 109 19.26 -5.48 6.09
CA ARG A 109 17.82 -5.63 5.97
C ARG A 109 17.11 -4.33 6.29
N GLN A 110 16.41 -3.81 5.29
CA GLN A 110 15.64 -2.59 5.38
C GLN A 110 14.15 -2.92 5.32
N VAL A 111 13.37 -2.30 6.19
CA VAL A 111 11.93 -2.52 6.30
C VAL A 111 11.19 -1.26 5.86
N TYR A 112 10.23 -1.40 4.96
CA TYR A 112 9.48 -0.28 4.39
C TYR A 112 7.99 -0.56 4.45
N GLU A 113 7.21 0.37 5.01
CA GLU A 113 5.75 0.23 5.02
C GLU A 113 5.22 0.45 3.60
N LEU A 114 4.64 -0.58 3.01
CA LEU A 114 4.06 -0.53 1.67
C LEU A 114 2.59 -0.11 1.74
N ILE A 115 1.83 -0.70 2.67
CA ILE A 115 0.40 -0.45 2.85
C ILE A 115 0.10 -0.25 4.34
N ALA A 116 -0.32 0.96 4.71
CA ALA A 116 -0.75 1.32 6.06
C ALA A 116 -2.21 0.90 6.35
N ALA A 117 -2.57 0.84 7.64
CA ALA A 117 -3.90 0.47 8.15
C ALA A 117 -5.08 1.15 7.44
N ARG A 118 -4.93 2.44 7.09
CA ARG A 118 -5.95 3.26 6.41
C ARG A 118 -6.41 2.73 5.05
N TYR A 119 -5.63 1.88 4.40
CA TYR A 119 -5.96 1.34 3.08
C TYR A 119 -6.83 0.08 3.16
N PHE A 120 -6.80 -0.67 4.27
CA PHE A 120 -7.55 -1.93 4.38
C PHE A 120 -9.04 -1.71 4.63
N ASN A 121 -9.42 -0.63 5.33
CA ASN A 121 -10.83 -0.27 5.53
C ASN A 121 -11.56 0.06 4.22
N LYS A 122 -10.83 0.27 3.12
CA LYS A 122 -11.40 0.62 1.80
C LYS A 122 -11.59 -0.59 0.89
N CYS A 123 -11.07 -1.76 1.26
CA CYS A 123 -11.16 -2.96 0.45
C CYS A 123 -12.02 -4.05 1.11
N GLU A 124 -13.06 -4.47 0.39
CA GLU A 124 -13.98 -5.53 0.83
C GLU A 124 -13.71 -6.88 0.14
N SER A 125 -12.84 -6.91 -0.88
CA SER A 125 -12.53 -8.10 -1.65
C SER A 125 -11.03 -8.28 -1.89
N LEU A 126 -10.61 -9.53 -2.15
CA LEU A 126 -9.23 -9.86 -2.50
C LEU A 126 -8.77 -9.13 -3.77
N SER A 127 -9.65 -9.00 -4.77
CA SER A 127 -9.35 -8.25 -6.01
C SER A 127 -9.13 -6.75 -5.76
N CYS A 128 -9.85 -6.13 -4.82
CA CYS A 128 -9.54 -4.75 -4.41
C CYS A 128 -8.15 -4.67 -3.79
N PHE A 129 -7.88 -5.58 -2.84
CA PHE A 129 -6.61 -5.61 -2.13
C PHE A 129 -5.43 -5.86 -3.06
N GLY A 130 -5.54 -6.80 -3.99
CA GLY A 130 -4.50 -7.12 -4.96
C GLY A 130 -4.11 -5.91 -5.81
N ARG A 131 -5.11 -5.18 -6.34
CA ARG A 131 -4.84 -3.93 -7.10
C ARG A 131 -4.13 -2.86 -6.28
N VAL A 132 -4.44 -2.75 -4.98
CA VAL A 132 -3.74 -1.81 -4.09
C VAL A 132 -2.30 -2.26 -3.88
N LEU A 133 -2.07 -3.55 -3.65
CA LEU A 133 -0.75 -4.12 -3.46
C LEU A 133 0.13 -3.97 -4.71
N GLU A 134 -0.37 -4.36 -5.88
CA GLU A 134 0.32 -4.21 -7.16
C GLU A 134 0.71 -2.75 -7.42
N ARG A 135 -0.24 -1.82 -7.26
CA ARG A 135 0.03 -0.39 -7.48
C ARG A 135 1.08 0.14 -6.51
N LYS A 136 1.00 -0.23 -5.23
CA LYS A 136 1.94 0.25 -4.21
C LYS A 136 3.32 -0.35 -4.42
N TYR A 137 3.39 -1.62 -4.78
CA TYR A 137 4.65 -2.28 -5.11
C TYR A 137 5.29 -1.70 -6.37
N ALA A 138 4.54 -1.51 -7.45
CA ALA A 138 5.03 -0.84 -8.66
C ALA A 138 5.58 0.57 -8.35
N GLN A 139 4.80 1.37 -7.60
CA GLN A 139 5.24 2.68 -7.15
C GLN A 139 6.54 2.62 -6.32
N PHE A 140 6.68 1.61 -5.46
CA PHE A 140 7.89 1.38 -4.68
C PHE A 140 9.10 1.06 -5.57
N LYS A 141 8.92 0.20 -6.58
CA LYS A 141 9.99 -0.17 -7.53
C LYS A 141 10.42 1.01 -8.41
N GLU A 142 9.48 1.85 -8.84
CA GLU A 142 9.77 3.03 -9.67
C GLU A 142 10.51 4.13 -8.90
N LEU A 143 10.06 4.43 -7.67
CA LEU A 143 10.59 5.54 -6.88
C LEU A 143 11.85 5.16 -6.07
N GLY A 144 12.00 3.87 -5.76
CA GLY A 144 12.96 3.40 -4.77
C GLY A 144 12.61 3.84 -3.34
N PRO A 145 13.33 3.33 -2.32
CA PRO A 145 12.84 3.41 -0.95
C PRO A 145 12.83 4.82 -0.34
N ALA A 146 13.84 5.64 -0.68
CA ALA A 146 13.97 7.00 -0.15
C ALA A 146 12.87 7.93 -0.67
N GLU A 147 12.56 7.86 -1.97
CA GLU A 147 11.54 8.70 -2.59
C GLU A 147 10.13 8.17 -2.27
N TYR A 148 9.96 6.85 -2.19
CA TYR A 148 8.69 6.23 -1.77
C TYR A 148 8.26 6.69 -0.37
N LYS A 149 9.20 6.82 0.57
CA LYS A 149 8.94 7.36 1.92
C LYS A 149 8.36 8.77 1.85
N LYS A 150 8.98 9.65 1.05
CA LYS A 150 8.56 11.06 0.94
C LYS A 150 7.14 11.18 0.42
N VAL A 151 6.82 10.49 -0.68
CA VAL A 151 5.50 10.62 -1.34
C VAL A 151 4.35 10.00 -0.55
N ASN A 152 4.63 9.03 0.33
CA ASN A 152 3.60 8.34 1.12
C ASN A 152 3.43 8.89 2.55
N THR A 153 4.27 9.87 2.95
CA THR A 153 4.13 10.54 4.24
C THR A 153 2.87 11.41 4.26
N PRO A 154 1.99 11.32 5.29
CA PRO A 154 0.82 12.17 5.41
C PRO A 154 1.20 13.66 5.37
N GLY A 155 0.61 14.42 4.45
CA GLY A 155 0.88 15.86 4.30
C GLY A 155 1.93 16.22 3.23
N TYR A 156 2.56 15.24 2.57
CA TYR A 156 3.38 15.51 1.40
C TYR A 156 2.50 16.04 0.25
N LYS A 157 2.63 17.33 -0.07
CA LYS A 157 2.15 17.89 -1.32
C LYS A 157 3.26 17.71 -2.33
N LYS A 158 3.02 16.87 -3.33
CA LYS A 158 3.92 16.76 -4.49
C LYS A 158 3.92 18.14 -5.16
N ASN A 159 5.07 18.80 -5.21
CA ASN A 159 5.26 19.90 -6.16
C ASN A 159 5.41 19.25 -7.54
N ASP A 160 4.30 18.74 -8.07
CA ASP A 160 4.28 18.10 -9.37
C ASP A 160 4.37 19.17 -10.45
N SER A 161 5.52 19.22 -11.13
CA SER A 161 5.66 19.92 -12.42
C SER A 161 4.65 19.42 -13.46
N SER A 162 4.10 18.21 -13.30
CA SER A 162 3.03 17.68 -14.16
C SER A 162 1.64 18.25 -13.86
N GLU A 163 1.41 18.90 -12.71
CA GLU A 163 0.13 19.57 -12.42
C GLU A 163 0.09 20.99 -13.03
N ILE A 164 1.27 21.54 -13.39
CA ILE A 164 1.40 22.81 -14.10
C ILE A 164 0.98 22.62 -15.56
N ASP A 165 1.49 21.57 -16.23
CA ASP A 165 1.16 21.29 -17.63
C ASP A 165 -0.35 21.05 -17.85
N GLU A 166 -1.03 20.32 -16.95
CA GLU A 166 -2.47 20.07 -17.07
C GLU A 166 -3.34 21.31 -16.77
N LYS A 167 -2.90 22.18 -15.84
CA LYS A 167 -3.60 23.45 -15.54
C LYS A 167 -3.38 24.47 -16.65
N GLU A 168 -2.19 24.53 -17.23
CA GLU A 168 -1.84 25.42 -18.32
C GLU A 168 -2.58 25.02 -19.60
N GLU A 169 -2.66 23.72 -19.91
CA GLU A 169 -3.45 23.20 -21.03
C GLU A 169 -4.96 23.45 -20.86
N LYS A 170 -5.50 23.30 -19.64
CA LYS A 170 -6.90 23.65 -19.33
C LYS A 170 -7.16 25.16 -19.44
N LYS A 171 -6.24 26.00 -18.95
CA LYS A 171 -6.35 27.46 -19.07
C LYS A 171 -6.35 27.91 -20.53
N GLN A 172 -5.48 27.33 -21.34
CA GLN A 172 -5.38 27.64 -22.76
C GLN A 172 -6.61 27.17 -23.56
N LYS A 173 -7.21 26.03 -23.19
CA LYS A 173 -8.50 25.58 -23.76
C LYS A 173 -9.66 26.53 -23.42
N ILE A 174 -9.71 27.04 -22.19
CA ILE A 174 -10.73 28.00 -21.76
C ILE A 174 -10.58 29.33 -22.50
N GLU A 175 -9.35 29.84 -22.61
CA GLU A 175 -9.04 31.10 -23.28
C GLU A 175 -9.37 31.03 -24.79
N ASN A 176 -9.04 29.92 -25.45
CA ASN A 176 -9.41 29.67 -26.85
C ASN A 176 -10.93 29.56 -27.05
N ALA A 177 -11.66 28.96 -26.09
CA ALA A 177 -13.11 28.88 -26.15
C ALA A 177 -13.75 30.26 -25.98
N HIS A 178 -13.21 31.09 -25.07
CA HIS A 178 -13.70 32.44 -24.83
C HIS A 178 -13.51 33.33 -26.06
N GLN A 179 -12.35 33.24 -26.72
CA GLN A 179 -12.09 34.01 -27.95
C GLN A 179 -13.07 33.64 -29.06
N LYS A 180 -13.37 32.35 -29.26
CA LYS A 180 -14.36 31.90 -30.24
C LYS A 180 -15.76 32.44 -29.96
N ILE A 181 -16.16 32.54 -28.70
CA ILE A 181 -17.47 33.11 -28.32
C ILE A 181 -17.51 34.59 -28.68
N VAL A 182 -16.47 35.35 -28.33
CA VAL A 182 -16.36 36.78 -28.66
C VAL A 182 -16.40 37.02 -30.18
N ASP A 183 -15.71 36.19 -30.95
CA ASP A 183 -15.69 36.31 -32.41
C ASP A 183 -17.08 36.03 -33.03
N MET A 184 -17.79 35.01 -32.53
CA MET A 184 -19.18 34.74 -32.96
C MET A 184 -20.15 35.87 -32.58
N GLU A 185 -20.03 36.45 -31.38
CA GLU A 185 -20.87 37.57 -30.97
C GLU A 185 -20.65 38.80 -31.86
N ASN A 186 -19.41 39.07 -32.24
CA ASN A 186 -19.07 40.16 -33.16
C ASN A 186 -19.59 39.90 -34.57
N GLU A 187 -19.55 38.65 -35.05
CA GLU A 187 -20.12 38.28 -36.34
C GLU A 187 -21.66 38.39 -36.35
N MET A 188 -22.33 37.98 -35.26
CA MET A 188 -23.77 38.14 -35.11
C MET A 188 -24.20 39.61 -35.05
N LYS A 189 -23.44 40.46 -34.34
CA LYS A 189 -23.70 41.91 -34.32
C LYS A 189 -23.51 42.57 -35.69
N ARG A 190 -22.56 42.10 -36.50
CA ARG A 190 -22.39 42.59 -37.88
C ARG A 190 -23.58 42.20 -38.77
N LYS A 191 -24.05 40.96 -38.67
CA LYS A 191 -25.23 40.47 -39.43
C LYS A 191 -26.57 41.09 -39.00
N GLN A 192 -26.65 41.72 -37.83
CA GLN A 192 -27.84 42.45 -37.38
C GLN A 192 -27.85 43.93 -37.81
N ASN A 193 -26.70 44.45 -38.27
CA ASN A 193 -26.53 45.82 -38.72
C ASN A 193 -26.41 45.94 -40.26
N GLU A 194 -26.56 44.83 -40.98
CA GLU A 194 -26.74 44.73 -42.44
C GLU A 194 -28.21 44.44 -42.76
#